data_AF-A0A9D2TCE6-F1
#
_entry.id   AF-A0A9D2TCE6-F1
#
_cell.length_a   1.000
_cell.length_b   1.000
_cell.length_c   1.000
_cell.angle_alpha   90.00
_cell.angle_beta   90.00
_cell.angle_gamma   90.00
#
_symmetry.space_group_name_H-M   'P 1'
#
loop_
_entity.id
_entity.type
_entity.pdbx_description
1 polymer ?
#
loop_
_entity_poly.entity_id
_entity_poly.type
_entity_poly.pdbx_seq_one_letter_code
_entity_poly.pdbx_strand_id
1 'polypeptide(L)'
;MNISKFTQKSLQAVQDLEKTAYEFGNQEIEQEHLLYNLLHQEDSLILKLIEKMEIQKEHFLNTVEQALNTRTKVSGGQPYIGQHLNKALVSAEDEAKAMGDEYVSVEHLFLSMLRSPSPSLKKIWQEYGITRERFLQALSTVRGNQRVTTDNPEVTYDTLNKYGQDLVEKAREQKLDPVIGRDAEIRNVIRILSRKTKNNPVLIGEPGV
;
A
#
# COMPACT_ATOMS: atom_id res chain seq x y z
N MET A 1 0.09 14.33 17.71
CA MET A 1 0.28 13.96 16.30
C MET A 1 1.25 14.96 15.68
N ASN A 2 2.36 14.48 15.13
CA ASN A 2 3.29 15.35 14.40
C ASN A 2 3.08 15.19 12.89
N ILE A 3 2.32 16.11 12.28
CA ILE A 3 1.90 16.03 10.87
C ILE A 3 3.10 16.10 9.92
N SER A 4 4.20 16.77 10.30
CA SER A 4 5.39 16.88 9.44
C SER A 4 6.12 15.56 9.21
N LYS A 5 5.75 14.50 9.96
CA LYS A 5 6.29 13.14 9.77
C LYS A 5 5.42 12.26 8.90
N PHE A 6 4.32 12.73 8.33
CA PHE A 6 3.46 11.92 7.47
C PHE A 6 4.03 11.90 6.05
N THR A 7 3.89 10.77 5.35
CA THR A 7 4.12 10.73 3.90
C THR A 7 3.05 11.54 3.17
N GLN A 8 3.28 11.90 1.91
CA GLN A 8 2.33 12.71 1.14
C GLN A 8 0.98 12.00 0.98
N LYS A 9 0.99 10.69 0.73
CA LYS A 9 -0.24 9.88 0.64
C LYS A 9 -0.97 9.80 1.98
N SER A 10 -0.25 9.60 3.09
CA SER A 10 -0.87 9.67 4.42
C SER A 10 -1.50 11.03 4.71
N LEU A 11 -0.79 12.11 4.37
CA LEU A 11 -1.28 13.48 4.58
C LEU A 11 -2.53 13.74 3.74
N GLN A 12 -2.53 13.33 2.47
CA GLN A 12 -3.68 13.44 1.58
C GLN A 12 -4.90 12.71 2.17
N ALA A 13 -4.74 11.46 2.63
CA ALA A 13 -5.83 10.70 3.23
C ALA A 13 -6.44 11.39 4.46
N VAL A 14 -5.62 12.06 5.26
CA VAL A 14 -6.07 12.82 6.44
C VAL A 14 -6.73 14.14 6.03
N GLN A 15 -6.21 14.85 5.03
CA GLN A 15 -6.79 16.10 4.53
C GLN A 15 -8.17 15.89 3.91
N ASP A 16 -8.40 14.75 3.27
CA ASP A 16 -9.68 14.41 2.61
C ASP A 16 -10.77 13.96 3.61
N LEU A 17 -10.49 13.88 4.91
CA LEU A 17 -11.43 13.39 5.93
C LEU A 17 -12.68 14.26 6.04
N GLU A 18 -12.53 15.58 6.12
CA GLU A 18 -13.66 16.51 6.23
C GLU A 18 -14.53 16.49 4.98
N LYS A 19 -13.88 16.44 3.80
CA LYS A 19 -14.57 16.31 2.51
C LYS A 19 -15.41 15.04 2.46
N THR A 20 -14.83 13.91 2.85
CA THR A 20 -15.52 12.61 2.84
C THR A 20 -16.67 12.61 3.83
N ALA A 21 -16.46 13.12 5.05
CA ALA A 21 -17.54 13.24 6.04
C ALA A 21 -18.70 14.10 5.51
N TYR A 22 -18.39 15.19 4.80
CA TYR A 22 -19.40 16.02 4.15
C TYR A 22 -20.17 15.27 3.03
N GLU A 23 -19.46 14.54 2.15
CA GLU A 23 -20.06 13.76 1.06
C GLU A 23 -21.03 12.69 1.58
N PHE A 24 -20.70 12.02 2.68
CA PHE A 24 -21.55 11.01 3.31
C PHE A 24 -22.58 11.60 4.31
N GLY A 25 -22.53 12.92 4.56
CA GLY A 25 -23.41 13.62 5.49
C GLY A 25 -23.17 13.28 6.96
N ASN A 26 -21.97 12.83 7.31
CA ASN A 26 -21.59 12.44 8.66
C ASN A 26 -20.99 13.63 9.42
N GLN A 27 -21.53 13.95 10.60
CA GLN A 27 -20.97 15.02 11.44
C GLN A 27 -19.72 14.56 12.22
N GLU A 28 -19.71 13.30 12.68
CA GLU A 28 -18.56 12.72 13.38
C GLU A 28 -17.66 11.97 12.38
N ILE A 29 -16.44 12.49 12.22
CA ILE A 29 -15.38 11.92 11.39
C ILE A 29 -14.70 10.79 12.18
N GLU A 30 -14.85 9.56 11.72
CA GLU A 30 -14.28 8.37 12.34
C GLU A 30 -13.41 7.53 11.40
N GLN A 31 -12.80 6.45 11.92
CA GLN A 31 -11.87 5.57 11.21
C GLN A 31 -12.39 5.07 9.85
N GLU A 32 -13.69 4.87 9.68
CA GLU A 32 -14.32 4.49 8.42
C GLU A 32 -14.00 5.48 7.28
N HIS A 33 -13.91 6.77 7.57
CA HIS A 33 -13.56 7.81 6.59
C HIS A 33 -12.09 7.72 6.22
N LEU A 34 -11.22 7.47 7.20
CA LEU A 34 -9.79 7.28 6.95
C LEU A 34 -9.57 6.03 6.08
N LEU A 35 -10.24 4.92 6.40
CA LEU A 35 -10.17 3.70 5.61
C LEU A 35 -10.67 3.94 4.18
N TYR A 36 -11.80 4.63 4.01
CA TYR A 36 -12.32 5.00 2.69
C TYR A 36 -11.30 5.80 1.89
N ASN A 37 -10.71 6.84 2.49
CA ASN A 37 -9.71 7.67 1.83
C ASN A 37 -8.47 6.88 1.43
N LEU A 38 -7.96 6.03 2.33
CA LEU A 38 -6.82 5.17 2.06
C LEU A 38 -7.07 4.21 0.90
N LEU A 39 -8.30 3.72 0.72
CA LEU A 39 -8.67 2.81 -0.37
C LEU A 39 -8.87 3.52 -1.72
N HIS A 40 -9.33 4.77 -1.71
CA HIS A 40 -9.68 5.54 -2.91
C HIS A 40 -8.54 6.42 -3.46
N GLN A 41 -7.35 6.36 -2.87
CA GLN A 41 -6.19 7.05 -3.42
C GLN A 41 -5.79 6.45 -4.77
N GLU A 42 -5.31 7.30 -5.68
CA GLU A 42 -4.64 6.86 -6.89
C GLU A 42 -3.45 5.97 -6.54
N ASP A 43 -3.38 4.79 -7.17
CA ASP A 43 -2.42 3.72 -6.88
C ASP A 43 -2.37 3.30 -5.40
N SER A 44 -3.52 3.25 -4.73
CA SER A 44 -3.62 2.89 -3.31
C SER A 44 -2.85 1.61 -2.94
N LEU A 45 -1.85 1.75 -2.07
CA LEU A 45 -1.14 0.63 -1.47
C LEU A 45 -2.09 -0.25 -0.66
N ILE A 46 -3.00 0.35 0.10
CA ILE A 46 -3.93 -0.40 0.95
C ILE A 46 -4.86 -1.26 0.09
N LEU A 47 -5.38 -0.74 -1.02
CA LEU A 47 -6.23 -1.52 -1.92
C LEU A 47 -5.48 -2.71 -2.54
N LYS A 48 -4.24 -2.49 -3.00
CA LYS A 48 -3.35 -3.57 -3.51
C LYS A 48 -3.11 -4.66 -2.44
N LEU A 49 -2.99 -4.27 -1.17
CA LEU A 49 -2.81 -5.22 -0.06
C LEU A 49 -4.08 -6.01 0.25
N ILE A 50 -5.26 -5.40 0.14
CA ILE A 50 -6.55 -6.10 0.25
C ILE A 50 -6.66 -7.16 -0.85
N GLU A 51 -6.35 -6.83 -2.11
CA GLU A 51 -6.34 -7.78 -3.23
C GLU A 51 -5.33 -8.93 -3.00
N LYS A 52 -4.12 -8.61 -2.50
CA LYS A 52 -3.10 -9.63 -2.16
C LYS A 52 -3.49 -10.55 -1.01
N MET A 53 -4.39 -10.11 -0.14
CA MET A 53 -5.00 -10.97 0.86
C MET A 53 -6.14 -11.83 0.28
N GLU A 54 -6.34 -11.86 -1.04
CA GLU A 54 -7.41 -12.62 -1.72
C GLU A 54 -8.83 -12.15 -1.33
N ILE A 55 -8.95 -10.87 -0.97
CA ILE A 55 -10.24 -10.25 -0.70
C ILE A 55 -10.75 -9.60 -1.99
N GLN A 56 -12.01 -9.88 -2.32
CA GLN A 56 -12.67 -9.32 -3.50
C GLN A 56 -12.85 -7.81 -3.29
N LYS A 57 -12.19 -7.00 -4.14
CA LYS A 57 -12.05 -5.55 -3.92
C LYS A 57 -13.37 -4.80 -3.99
N GLU A 58 -14.24 -5.10 -4.95
CA GLU A 58 -15.49 -4.37 -5.16
C GLU A 58 -16.43 -4.56 -3.97
N HIS A 59 -16.50 -5.78 -3.45
CA HIS A 59 -17.27 -6.13 -2.26
C HIS A 59 -16.70 -5.42 -1.03
N PHE A 60 -15.38 -5.40 -0.86
CA PHE A 60 -14.73 -4.70 0.25
C PHE A 60 -14.98 -3.19 0.22
N LEU A 61 -14.82 -2.54 -0.95
CA LEU A 61 -15.11 -1.12 -1.15
C LEU A 61 -16.57 -0.81 -0.82
N ASN A 62 -17.50 -1.63 -1.32
CA ASN A 62 -18.93 -1.49 -1.03
C ASN A 62 -19.21 -1.64 0.47
N THR A 63 -18.58 -2.58 1.18
CA THR A 63 -18.79 -2.72 2.63
C THR A 63 -18.32 -1.46 3.39
N VAL A 64 -17.18 -0.88 3.02
CA VAL A 64 -16.69 0.35 3.65
C VAL A 64 -17.62 1.53 3.35
N GLU A 65 -18.12 1.64 2.13
CA GLU A 65 -19.10 2.66 1.74
C GLU A 65 -20.44 2.50 2.50
N GLN A 66 -20.91 1.26 2.67
CA GLN A 66 -22.11 0.97 3.47
C GLN A 66 -21.90 1.31 4.95
N ALA A 67 -20.70 1.08 5.48
CA ALA A 67 -20.37 1.47 6.84
C ALA A 67 -20.49 2.98 7.05
N LEU A 68 -20.02 3.80 6.10
CA LEU A 68 -20.20 5.26 6.12
C LEU A 68 -21.67 5.67 5.98
N ASN A 69 -22.40 5.07 5.05
CA ASN A 69 -23.82 5.37 4.82
C ASN A 69 -24.71 5.07 6.03
N THR A 70 -24.33 4.08 6.85
CA THR A 70 -25.06 3.69 8.06
C THR A 70 -24.78 4.61 9.25
N ARG A 71 -23.72 5.43 9.20
CA ARG A 71 -23.42 6.40 10.27
C ARG A 71 -24.49 7.48 10.34
N THR A 72 -24.63 8.07 11.53
CA THR A 72 -25.61 9.13 11.79
C THR A 72 -25.40 10.31 10.83
N LYS A 73 -26.49 10.69 10.15
CA LYS A 73 -26.51 11.85 9.27
C LYS A 73 -27.06 13.06 10.00
N VAL A 74 -26.32 14.17 10.00
CA VAL A 74 -26.73 15.41 10.68
C VAL A 74 -26.57 16.58 9.70
N SER A 75 -27.62 17.39 9.60
CA SER A 75 -27.61 18.62 8.81
C SER A 75 -27.42 19.82 9.74
N GLY A 76 -26.49 20.71 9.42
CA GLY A 76 -26.20 21.90 10.22
C GLY A 76 -25.40 21.58 11.47
N GLY A 77 -24.07 21.68 11.37
CA GLY A 77 -23.12 21.44 12.46
C GLY A 77 -21.70 21.44 11.92
N GLN A 78 -20.73 21.79 12.76
CA GLN A 78 -19.31 21.66 12.40
C GLN A 78 -18.90 20.18 12.55
N PRO A 79 -18.24 19.59 11.54
CA PRO A 79 -17.66 18.26 11.68
C PRO A 79 -16.63 18.22 12.80
N TYR A 80 -16.51 17.07 13.47
CA TYR A 80 -15.49 16.87 14.51
C TYR A 80 -14.89 15.47 14.44
N ILE A 81 -13.64 15.35 14.88
CA ILE A 81 -12.90 14.08 14.89
C ILE A 81 -13.37 13.23 16.08
N GLY A 82 -13.79 12.00 15.77
CA GLY A 82 -14.16 10.98 16.73
C GLY A 82 -12.96 10.39 17.47
N GLN A 83 -13.25 9.75 18.60
CA GLN A 83 -12.21 9.25 19.51
C GLN A 83 -11.34 8.16 18.87
N HIS A 84 -11.92 7.26 18.08
CA HIS A 84 -11.18 6.11 17.54
C HIS A 84 -10.26 6.55 16.41
N LEU A 85 -10.70 7.48 15.57
CA LEU A 85 -9.86 8.12 14.57
C LEU A 85 -8.70 8.89 15.20
N ASN A 86 -8.96 9.74 16.21
CA ASN A 86 -7.88 10.45 16.89
C ASN A 86 -6.85 9.48 17.48
N LYS A 87 -7.31 8.38 18.10
CA LYS A 87 -6.42 7.34 18.61
C LYS A 87 -5.61 6.68 17.49
N ALA A 88 -6.23 6.36 16.35
CA ALA A 88 -5.53 5.77 15.22
C ALA A 88 -4.44 6.69 14.67
N LEU A 89 -4.73 7.97 14.50
CA LEU A 89 -3.79 8.98 14.00
C LEU A 89 -2.60 9.19 14.95
N VAL A 90 -2.85 9.18 16.26
CA VAL A 90 -1.78 9.32 17.26
C VAL A 90 -0.93 8.06 17.35
N SER A 91 -1.54 6.87 17.35
CA SER A 91 -0.82 5.59 17.48
C SER A 91 -0.09 5.14 16.21
N ALA A 92 -0.37 5.75 15.05
CA ALA A 92 0.35 5.43 13.81
C ALA A 92 1.85 5.78 13.88
N GLU A 93 2.23 6.77 14.68
CA GLU A 93 3.66 7.08 14.91
C GLU A 93 4.37 5.96 15.68
N ASP A 94 3.67 5.27 16.58
CA ASP A 94 4.22 4.13 17.32
C ASP A 94 4.40 2.92 16.40
N GLU A 95 3.47 2.71 15.45
CA GLU A 95 3.60 1.67 14.42
C GLU A 95 4.82 1.93 13.52
N ALA A 96 5.01 3.17 13.04
CA ALA A 96 6.18 3.55 12.26
C ALA A 96 7.49 3.32 13.02
N LYS A 97 7.56 3.75 14.30
CA LYS A 97 8.73 3.50 15.16
C LYS A 97 9.00 2.01 15.37
N ALA A 98 7.96 1.20 15.58
CA ALA A 98 8.10 -0.24 15.76
C ALA A 98 8.63 -0.94 14.49
N MET A 99 8.33 -0.38 13.31
CA MET A 99 8.83 -0.86 12.02
C MET A 99 10.19 -0.26 11.64
N GLY A 100 10.74 0.64 12.45
CA GLY A 100 12.03 1.30 12.21
C GLY A 100 11.98 2.35 11.10
N ASP A 101 10.80 2.94 10.88
CA ASP A 101 10.54 3.95 9.85
C ASP A 101 10.65 5.38 10.38
N GLU A 102 11.04 6.30 9.50
CA GLU A 102 11.24 7.71 9.83
C GLU A 102 9.96 8.54 9.61
N TYR A 103 9.10 8.09 8.67
CA TYR A 103 7.81 8.70 8.36
C TYR A 103 6.62 7.76 8.57
N VAL A 104 5.47 8.34 8.90
CA VAL A 104 4.16 7.68 9.01
C VAL A 104 3.54 7.55 7.61
N SER A 105 3.82 6.41 6.98
CA SER A 105 3.16 5.93 5.75
C SER A 105 1.77 5.32 5.98
N VAL A 106 1.02 5.10 4.90
CA VAL A 106 -0.38 4.63 4.91
C VAL A 106 -0.57 3.28 5.60
N GLU A 107 0.41 2.39 5.52
CA GLU A 107 0.38 1.09 6.20
C GLU A 107 0.38 1.21 7.73
N HIS A 108 1.00 2.26 8.28
CA HIS A 108 1.03 2.50 9.72
C HIS A 108 -0.33 2.98 10.24
N LEU A 109 -1.00 3.82 9.45
CA LEU A 109 -2.38 4.25 9.73
C LEU A 109 -3.31 3.03 9.74
N PHE A 110 -3.17 2.14 8.76
CA PHE A 110 -3.95 0.90 8.69
C PHE A 110 -3.66 -0.04 9.88
N LEU A 111 -2.38 -0.27 10.21
CA LEU A 111 -1.98 -1.07 11.36
C LEU A 111 -2.50 -0.51 12.69
N SER A 112 -2.52 0.81 12.82
CA SER A 112 -3.08 1.51 13.99
C SER A 112 -4.60 1.27 14.11
N MET A 113 -5.34 1.29 12.99
CA MET A 113 -6.76 0.93 12.96
C MET A 113 -7.01 -0.55 13.27
N LEU A 114 -6.11 -1.46 12.88
CA LEU A 114 -6.17 -2.87 13.29
C LEU A 114 -5.92 -3.06 14.78
N ARG A 115 -4.99 -2.28 15.36
CA ARG A 115 -4.63 -2.35 16.78
C ARG A 115 -5.73 -1.80 17.69
N SER A 116 -6.42 -0.73 17.28
CA SER A 116 -7.49 -0.10 18.05
C SER A 116 -8.69 0.21 17.16
N PRO A 117 -9.45 -0.81 16.71
CA PRO A 117 -10.53 -0.63 15.77
C PRO A 117 -11.75 0.01 16.43
N SER A 118 -12.47 0.85 15.68
CA SER A 118 -13.84 1.22 16.01
C SER A 118 -14.75 -0.02 16.01
N PRO A 119 -15.89 -0.01 16.72
CA PRO A 119 -16.83 -1.12 16.70
C PRO A 119 -17.26 -1.54 15.28
N SER A 120 -17.34 -0.56 14.36
CA SER A 120 -17.65 -0.78 12.95
C SER A 120 -16.50 -1.51 12.24
N LEU A 121 -15.28 -0.96 12.29
CA LEU A 121 -14.12 -1.58 11.65
C LEU A 121 -13.80 -2.96 12.21
N LYS A 122 -14.01 -3.17 13.52
CA LYS A 122 -13.83 -4.49 14.14
C LYS A 122 -14.69 -5.58 13.47
N LYS A 123 -15.93 -5.25 13.08
CA LYS A 123 -16.81 -6.17 12.35
C LYS A 123 -16.29 -6.43 10.93
N ILE A 124 -15.88 -5.38 10.22
CA ILE A 124 -15.29 -5.50 8.88
C ILE A 124 -14.05 -6.40 8.92
N TRP A 125 -13.15 -6.18 9.86
CA TRP A 125 -11.96 -7.03 10.03
C TRP A 125 -12.30 -8.49 10.28
N GLN A 126 -13.33 -8.76 11.08
CA GLN A 126 -13.80 -10.13 11.34
C GLN A 126 -14.45 -10.77 10.11
N GLU A 127 -15.29 -10.03 9.38
CA GLU A 127 -15.99 -10.49 8.18
C GLU A 127 -15.00 -10.94 7.08
N TYR A 128 -13.95 -10.15 6.87
CA TYR A 128 -12.94 -10.43 5.84
C TYR A 128 -11.72 -11.23 6.33
N GLY A 129 -11.68 -11.56 7.63
CA GLY A 129 -10.53 -12.23 8.25
C GLY A 129 -9.23 -11.42 8.14
N ILE A 130 -9.32 -10.09 8.23
CA ILE A 130 -8.16 -9.20 8.23
C ILE A 130 -7.58 -9.16 9.65
N THR A 131 -6.40 -9.75 9.81
CA THR A 131 -5.63 -9.70 11.05
C THR A 131 -4.32 -8.94 10.84
N ARG A 132 -3.68 -8.53 11.94
CA ARG A 132 -2.37 -7.88 11.89
C ARG A 132 -1.34 -8.75 11.18
N GLU A 133 -1.34 -10.05 11.46
CA GLU A 133 -0.41 -11.02 10.90
C GLU A 133 -0.60 -11.16 9.39
N ARG A 134 -1.85 -11.31 8.93
CA ARG A 134 -2.17 -11.44 7.50
C ARG A 134 -1.82 -10.16 6.73
N PHE A 135 -2.12 -9.00 7.31
CA PHE A 135 -1.75 -7.72 6.72
C PHE A 135 -0.23 -7.55 6.62
N LEU A 136 0.53 -7.85 7.68
CA LEU A 136 1.99 -7.78 7.67
C LEU A 136 2.61 -8.76 6.66
N GLN A 137 2.04 -9.96 6.51
CA GLN A 137 2.46 -10.92 5.50
C GLN A 137 2.27 -10.34 4.09
N ALA A 138 1.09 -9.81 3.77
CA ALA A 138 0.84 -9.17 2.48
C ALA A 138 1.77 -7.97 2.25
N LEU A 139 1.92 -7.12 3.27
CA LEU A 139 2.79 -5.93 3.24
C LEU A 139 4.24 -6.30 2.92
N SER A 140 4.77 -7.38 3.54
CA SER A 140 6.14 -7.83 3.29
C SER A 140 6.40 -8.18 1.81
N THR A 141 5.37 -8.63 1.07
CA THR A 141 5.51 -8.95 -0.36
C THR A 141 5.56 -7.73 -1.26
N VAL A 142 5.03 -6.58 -0.80
CA VAL A 142 5.02 -5.32 -1.57
C VAL A 142 6.19 -4.44 -1.16
N ARG A 143 6.37 -4.27 0.15
CA ARG A 143 7.37 -3.39 0.74
C ARG A 143 8.75 -4.05 0.85
N GLY A 144 8.81 -5.39 0.92
CA GLY A 144 10.06 -6.11 1.18
C GLY A 144 10.71 -5.66 2.49
N ASN A 145 12.04 -5.47 2.45
CA ASN A 145 12.82 -4.96 3.58
C ASN A 145 13.07 -3.45 3.53
N GLN A 146 12.31 -2.71 2.71
CA GLN A 146 12.50 -1.26 2.57
C GLN A 146 11.94 -0.52 3.80
N ARG A 147 12.67 0.50 4.24
CA ARG A 147 12.23 1.44 5.28
C ARG A 147 11.67 2.71 4.64
N VAL A 148 10.70 3.33 5.29
CA VAL A 148 10.15 4.62 4.91
C VAL A 148 11.06 5.72 5.45
N THR A 149 12.03 6.13 4.64
CA THR A 149 13.00 7.19 4.98
C THR A 149 12.74 8.50 4.21
N THR A 150 11.69 8.55 3.39
CA THR A 150 11.27 9.74 2.64
C THR A 150 9.76 9.95 2.80
N ASP A 151 9.28 11.14 2.41
CA ASP A 151 7.86 11.48 2.42
C ASP A 151 7.06 10.88 1.25
N ASN A 152 7.73 10.17 0.31
CA ASN A 152 7.13 9.54 -0.87
C ASN A 152 7.66 8.12 -1.13
N PRO A 153 7.50 7.18 -0.17
CA PRO A 153 8.04 5.83 -0.30
C PRO A 153 7.31 4.98 -1.34
N GLU A 154 6.06 5.28 -1.69
CA GLU A 154 5.26 4.45 -2.59
C GLU A 154 5.83 4.41 -4.00
N VAL A 155 6.54 5.47 -4.40
CA VAL A 155 7.28 5.53 -5.67
C VAL A 155 8.33 4.42 -5.75
N THR A 156 8.94 4.02 -4.61
CA THR A 156 10.01 3.01 -4.59
C THR A 156 9.50 1.58 -4.59
N TYR A 157 8.29 1.32 -4.07
CA TYR A 157 7.72 -0.03 -3.93
C TYR A 157 7.40 -0.69 -5.28
N ASP A 158 7.04 0.09 -6.30
CA ASP A 158 6.59 -0.42 -7.61
C ASP A 158 7.52 -0.02 -8.78
N THR A 159 8.74 0.42 -8.48
CA THR A 159 9.71 0.87 -9.50
C THR A 159 9.98 -0.19 -10.58
N LEU A 160 10.06 -1.46 -10.17
CA LEU A 160 10.34 -2.56 -11.09
C LEU A 160 9.19 -2.81 -12.07
N ASN A 161 7.93 -2.68 -11.66
CA ASN A 161 6.80 -2.82 -12.60
C ASN A 161 6.59 -1.54 -13.41
N LYS A 162 6.85 -0.36 -12.82
CA LYS A 162 6.65 0.92 -13.49
C LYS A 162 7.67 1.18 -14.61
N TYR A 163 8.93 0.80 -14.41
CA TYR A 163 10.02 1.07 -15.35
C TYR A 163 10.74 -0.19 -15.86
N GLY A 164 10.44 -1.35 -15.29
CA GLY A 164 11.03 -2.63 -15.65
C GLY A 164 9.98 -3.60 -16.17
N GLN A 165 10.44 -4.79 -16.54
CA GLN A 165 9.62 -5.89 -16.97
C GLN A 165 10.25 -7.18 -16.48
N ASP A 166 9.47 -8.04 -15.83
CA ASP A 166 9.95 -9.35 -15.39
C ASP A 166 10.01 -10.31 -16.59
N LEU A 167 11.20 -10.50 -17.13
CA LEU A 167 11.45 -11.44 -18.22
C LEU A 167 11.38 -12.91 -17.76
N VAL A 168 11.60 -13.19 -16.47
CA VAL A 168 11.54 -14.57 -15.93
C VAL A 168 10.09 -15.03 -15.83
N GLU A 169 9.19 -14.15 -15.37
CA GLU A 169 7.75 -14.43 -15.35
C GLU A 169 7.20 -14.64 -16.77
N LYS A 170 7.55 -13.76 -17.72
CA LYS A 170 7.17 -13.94 -19.13
C LYS A 170 7.70 -15.24 -19.74
N ALA A 171 8.93 -15.64 -19.41
CA ALA A 171 9.49 -16.92 -19.83
C ALA A 171 8.67 -18.10 -19.29
N ARG A 172 8.27 -18.03 -18.01
CA ARG A 172 7.44 -19.07 -17.35
C ARG A 172 6.06 -19.19 -18.00
N GLU A 173 5.48 -18.07 -18.42
CA GLU A 173 4.21 -18.01 -19.15
C GLU A 173 4.33 -18.35 -20.66
N GLN A 174 5.53 -18.72 -21.14
CA GLN A 174 5.82 -19.00 -22.55
C GLN A 174 5.50 -17.82 -23.50
N LYS A 175 5.58 -16.58 -22.99
CA LYS A 175 5.34 -15.35 -23.77
C LYS A 175 6.63 -14.73 -24.35
N LEU A 176 7.77 -15.40 -24.22
CA LEU A 176 9.04 -14.97 -24.84
C LEU A 176 9.35 -15.84 -26.05
N ASP A 177 9.69 -15.19 -27.16
CA ASP A 177 10.19 -15.87 -28.34
C ASP A 177 11.60 -16.44 -28.10
N PRO A 178 11.93 -17.60 -28.67
CA PRO A 178 13.26 -18.17 -28.55
C PRO A 178 14.29 -17.30 -29.28
N VAL A 179 15.43 -17.06 -28.64
CA VAL A 179 16.56 -16.36 -29.25
C VAL A 179 17.37 -17.35 -30.09
N ILE A 180 17.49 -17.09 -31.40
CA ILE A 180 18.17 -17.98 -32.35
C ILE A 180 19.60 -17.49 -32.59
N GLY A 181 20.58 -18.41 -32.53
CA GLY A 181 21.97 -18.15 -32.97
C GLY A 181 22.84 -17.34 -32.02
N ARG A 182 22.43 -17.16 -30.76
CA ARG A 182 23.14 -16.39 -29.72
C ARG A 182 23.65 -17.24 -28.54
N ASP A 183 23.80 -18.54 -28.73
CA ASP A 183 24.16 -19.49 -27.66
C ASP A 183 25.50 -19.16 -26.98
N ALA A 184 26.48 -18.68 -27.75
CA ALA A 184 27.80 -18.36 -27.24
C ALA A 184 27.78 -17.11 -26.34
N GLU A 185 27.06 -16.08 -26.77
CA GLU A 185 26.85 -14.84 -26.03
C GLU A 185 26.07 -15.10 -24.73
N ILE A 186 24.96 -15.84 -24.81
CA ILE A 186 24.17 -16.23 -23.62
C ILE A 186 25.05 -16.97 -22.62
N ARG A 187 25.83 -17.97 -23.06
CA ARG A 187 26.75 -18.71 -22.20
C ARG A 187 27.80 -17.81 -21.55
N ASN A 188 28.31 -16.82 -22.29
CA ASN A 188 29.27 -15.85 -21.76
C ASN A 188 28.66 -14.93 -20.71
N VAL A 189 27.42 -14.45 -20.92
CA VAL A 189 26.68 -13.64 -19.94
C VAL A 189 26.49 -14.42 -18.64
N ILE A 190 26.00 -15.66 -18.71
CA ILE A 190 25.81 -16.54 -17.54
C ILE A 190 27.14 -16.74 -16.79
N ARG A 191 28.23 -16.98 -17.53
CA ARG A 191 29.57 -17.17 -16.95
C ARG A 191 30.07 -15.91 -16.23
N ILE A 192 29.77 -14.71 -16.73
CA ILE A 192 30.15 -13.45 -16.08
C ILE A 192 29.32 -13.21 -14.83
N LEU A 193 27.99 -13.38 -14.91
CA LEU A 193 27.07 -13.24 -13.78
C LEU A 193 27.44 -14.17 -12.60
N SER A 194 27.99 -15.35 -12.91
CA SER A 194 28.40 -16.34 -11.91
C SER A 194 29.72 -16.02 -11.18
N ARG A 195 30.41 -14.93 -11.52
CA ARG A 195 31.69 -14.54 -10.88
C ARG A 195 31.46 -13.88 -9.53
N LYS A 196 32.45 -13.97 -8.63
CA LYS A 196 32.45 -13.24 -7.35
C LYS A 196 32.81 -11.76 -7.48
N THR A 197 33.58 -11.40 -8.49
CA THR A 197 33.99 -10.01 -8.79
C THR A 197 33.82 -9.72 -10.27
N LYS A 198 33.51 -8.46 -10.61
CA LYS A 198 33.21 -8.04 -12.00
C LYS A 198 32.10 -8.90 -12.63
N ASN A 199 31.02 -9.08 -11.89
CA ASN A 199 29.87 -9.92 -12.25
C ASN A 199 28.78 -9.19 -13.03
N ASN A 200 28.99 -7.92 -13.39
CA ASN A 200 28.07 -7.13 -14.19
C ASN A 200 28.47 -7.22 -15.68
N PRO A 201 27.76 -8.01 -16.52
CA PRO A 201 28.05 -8.09 -17.94
C PRO A 201 27.68 -6.79 -18.65
N VAL A 202 28.50 -6.40 -19.64
CA VAL A 202 28.21 -5.29 -20.55
C VAL A 202 28.18 -5.87 -21.96
N LEU A 203 27.04 -5.75 -22.62
CA LEU A 203 26.87 -6.15 -24.02
C LEU A 203 27.32 -4.99 -24.92
N ILE A 204 28.13 -5.30 -25.93
CA ILE A 204 28.66 -4.33 -26.88
C ILE A 204 28.31 -4.83 -28.27
N GLY A 205 27.67 -3.99 -29.07
CA GLY A 205 27.21 -4.29 -30.42
C GLY A 205 26.44 -3.12 -31.00
N GLU A 206 26.10 -3.21 -32.29
CA GLU A 206 25.17 -2.25 -32.90
C GLU A 206 23.76 -2.43 -32.31
N PRO A 207 22.90 -1.41 -32.36
CA PRO A 207 21.50 -1.57 -31.96
C PRO A 207 20.79 -2.60 -32.86
N GLY A 208 20.02 -3.52 -32.26
CA GLY A 208 19.19 -4.49 -32.98
C GLY A 208 19.84 -5.85 -33.25
N VAL A 209 21.07 -6.09 -32.77
CA VAL A 209 21.75 -7.40 -32.80
C VAL A 209 21.66 -8.18 -31.50
#